data_AF-A0A2W4M4T9-F1
#
_entry.id   AF-A0A2W4M4T9-F1
#
_cell.length_a   1.000
_cell.length_b   1.000
_cell.length_c   1.000
_cell.angle_alpha   90.00
_cell.angle_beta   90.00
_cell.angle_gamma   90.00
#
_symmetry.space_group_name_H-M   'P 1'
#
loop_
_entity.id
_entity.type
_entity.pdbx_description
1 polymer ?
#
loop_
_entity_poly.entity_id
_entity_poly.type
_entity_poly.pdbx_seq_one_letter_code
_entity_poly.pdbx_strand_id
1 'polypeptide(L)'
;MAGSTHGWQFWIDRGGTFTDIVARRPDGMLLTRKLLSENPGRYADAAVQGIREMLGLDADQPIPSDIVAAVKMGTTVATTALAVRKG
;
A
#
# COMPACT_ATOMS: atom_id res chain seq x y z
N MET A 1 1.20 -24.53 -18.52
CA MET A 1 0.25 -23.71 -17.73
C MET A 1 0.68 -22.25 -17.87
N ALA A 2 0.01 -21.48 -18.74
CA ALA A 2 0.37 -20.09 -19.00
C ALA A 2 -0.24 -19.19 -17.91
N GLY A 3 0.47 -19.00 -16.81
CA GLY A 3 0.22 -17.88 -15.90
C GLY A 3 1.02 -16.71 -16.44
N SER A 4 0.38 -15.78 -17.15
CA SER A 4 1.00 -14.52 -17.53
C SER A 4 1.53 -13.85 -16.26
N THR A 5 2.85 -13.71 -16.18
CA THR A 5 3.60 -13.18 -15.03
C THR A 5 3.31 -11.69 -14.88
N HIS A 6 2.10 -11.37 -14.44
CA HIS A 6 1.76 -10.01 -14.05
C HIS A 6 2.55 -9.77 -12.77
N GLY A 7 3.49 -8.82 -12.79
CA GLY A 7 4.21 -8.40 -11.59
C GLY A 7 3.27 -8.03 -10.44
N TRP A 8 3.84 -7.70 -9.29
CA TRP A 8 3.08 -7.31 -8.12
C TRP A 8 2.08 -6.19 -8.42
N GLN A 9 0.88 -6.33 -7.89
CA GLN A 9 -0.15 -5.30 -7.97
C GLN A 9 -0.54 -4.87 -6.57
N PHE A 10 -0.59 -3.57 -6.33
CA PHE A 10 -0.94 -2.99 -5.04
C PHE A 10 -2.18 -2.11 -5.15
N TRP A 11 -3.09 -2.24 -4.20
CA TRP A 11 -4.21 -1.33 -3.94
C TRP A 11 -4.07 -0.78 -2.53
N ILE A 12 -4.03 0.54 -2.43
CA ILE A 12 -3.70 1.24 -1.18
C ILE A 12 -4.82 2.21 -0.88
N ASP A 13 -5.35 2.14 0.33
CA ASP A 13 -6.33 3.08 0.86
C ASP A 13 -5.71 3.80 2.06
N ARG A 14 -5.37 5.08 1.88
CA ARG A 14 -4.83 5.92 2.95
C ARG A 14 -5.97 6.63 3.67
N GLY A 15 -6.23 6.21 4.91
CA GLY A 15 -7.14 6.89 5.83
C GLY A 15 -6.41 7.80 6.82
N GLY A 16 -7.17 8.40 7.75
CA GLY A 16 -6.62 9.31 8.78
C GLY A 16 -5.77 8.61 9.83
N THR A 17 -6.19 7.44 10.32
CA THR A 17 -5.46 6.68 11.35
C THR A 17 -4.64 5.54 10.77
N PHE A 18 -5.17 4.85 9.75
CA PHE A 18 -4.54 3.69 9.16
C PHE A 18 -4.47 3.79 7.64
N THR A 19 -3.44 3.17 7.09
CA THR A 19 -3.29 2.88 5.67
C THR A 19 -3.46 1.38 5.48
N ASP A 20 -4.45 1.00 4.69
CA ASP A 20 -4.74 -0.38 4.33
C ASP A 20 -4.15 -0.69 2.96
N ILE A 21 -3.46 -1.83 2.84
CA ILE A 21 -2.80 -2.26 1.61
C ILE A 21 -3.23 -3.67 1.29
N VAL A 22 -3.72 -3.86 0.07
CA VAL A 22 -3.95 -5.17 -0.53
C VAL A 22 -2.94 -5.34 -1.65
N ALA A 23 -2.26 -6.48 -1.69
CA ALA A 23 -1.36 -6.82 -2.77
C ALA A 23 -1.74 -8.15 -3.41
N ARG A 24 -1.56 -8.25 -4.72
CA ARG A 24 -1.57 -9.49 -5.47
C ARG A 24 -0.14 -9.81 -5.91
N ARG A 25 0.34 -10.97 -5.49
CA ARG A 25 1.61 -11.54 -5.92
C ARG A 25 1.55 -11.98 -7.39
N PRO A 26 2.70 -12.14 -8.06
CA PRO A 26 2.74 -12.69 -9.41
C PRO A 26 2.16 -14.10 -9.52
N ASP A 27 2.20 -14.89 -8.43
CA ASP A 27 1.57 -16.22 -8.34
C ASP A 27 0.04 -16.17 -8.16
N GLY A 28 -0.52 -14.97 -8.04
CA GLY A 28 -1.95 -14.73 -7.87
C GLY A 28 -2.43 -14.68 -6.42
N MET A 29 -1.57 -14.96 -5.43
CA MET A 29 -1.94 -14.93 -4.02
C MET A 29 -2.15 -13.49 -3.53
N LEU A 30 -3.16 -13.30 -2.69
CA LEU A 30 -3.45 -12.01 -2.06
C LEU A 30 -2.79 -11.90 -0.69
N LEU A 31 -2.25 -10.71 -0.41
CA LEU A 31 -1.69 -10.33 0.87
C LEU A 31 -2.32 -9.03 1.33
N THR A 32 -2.42 -8.85 2.64
CA THR A 32 -2.89 -7.61 3.25
C THR A 32 -1.92 -7.11 4.31
N ARG A 33 -1.85 -5.78 4.45
CA ARG A 33 -1.17 -5.08 5.56
C ARG A 33 -1.99 -3.88 5.98
N LYS A 34 -1.91 -3.57 7.27
CA LYS A 34 -2.50 -2.39 7.87
C LYS A 34 -1.43 -1.71 8.71
N LEU A 35 -1.14 -0.45 8.38
CA LEU A 35 -0.14 0.35 9.07
C LEU A 35 -0.80 1.60 9.64
N LEU A 36 -0.25 2.16 10.71
CA LEU A 36 -0.61 3.52 11.11
C LEU A 36 -0.27 4.47 9.95
N SER A 37 -1.19 5.35 9.58
CA SER A 37 -0.97 6.32 8.49
C SER A 37 0.20 7.25 8.76
N GLU A 38 0.47 7.51 10.04
CA GLU A 38 1.63 8.25 10.51
C GLU A 38 2.28 7.50 11.67
N ASN A 39 3.60 7.32 11.61
CA ASN A 39 4.37 6.70 12.68
C ASN A 39 5.77 7.33 12.73
N PRO A 40 5.88 8.54 13.31
CA PRO A 40 7.15 9.27 13.37
C PRO A 40 8.26 8.40 13.98
N GLY A 41 9.41 8.36 13.32
CA GLY A 41 10.57 7.58 13.76
C GLY A 41 10.59 6.11 13.30
N ARG A 42 9.51 5.59 12.71
CA ARG A 42 9.52 4.24 12.10
C ARG A 42 9.51 4.27 10.58
N TYR A 43 8.68 5.14 9.98
CA TYR A 43 8.62 5.31 8.53
C TYR A 43 8.05 6.68 8.17
N ALA A 44 8.49 7.22 7.03
CA ALA A 44 7.99 8.50 6.51
C ALA A 44 6.64 8.36 5.79
N ASP A 45 6.38 7.19 5.19
CA ASP A 45 5.14 6.93 4.44
C ASP A 45 4.68 5.48 4.64
N ALA A 46 3.45 5.30 5.11
CA ALA A 46 2.87 4.00 5.41
C ALA A 46 2.66 3.11 4.17
N ALA A 47 2.36 3.73 3.01
CA ALA A 47 2.16 3.00 1.76
C ALA A 47 3.50 2.41 1.26
N VAL A 48 4.55 3.24 1.25
CA VAL A 48 5.90 2.80 0.88
C VAL A 48 6.40 1.72 1.84
N GLN A 49 6.21 1.91 3.14
CA GLN A 49 6.61 0.93 4.15
C GLN A 49 5.90 -0.41 3.94
N GLY A 50 4.58 -0.41 3.73
CA GLY A 50 3.86 -1.67 3.53
C GLY A 50 4.22 -2.38 2.23
N ILE A 51 4.54 -1.66 1.14
CA ILE A 51 5.10 -2.28 -0.07
C ILE A 51 6.43 -2.96 0.24
N ARG A 52 7.33 -2.30 0.98
CA ARG A 52 8.62 -2.90 1.40
C ARG A 52 8.43 -4.17 2.20
N GLU A 53 7.55 -4.15 3.20
CA GLU A 53 7.24 -5.33 4.03
C GLU A 53 6.67 -6.50 3.21
N MET A 54 5.85 -6.21 2.19
CA MET A 54 5.27 -7.24 1.32
C MET A 54 6.27 -7.81 0.32
N LEU A 55 7.23 -6.99 -0.13
CA LEU A 55 8.33 -7.42 -1.00
C LEU A 55 9.49 -8.06 -0.22
N GLY A 56 9.47 -7.98 1.12
CA GLY A 56 10.56 -8.48 1.97
C GLY A 56 11.83 -7.65 1.89
N LEU A 57 11.69 -6.34 1.66
CA LEU A 57 12.81 -5.42 1.51
C LEU A 57 13.22 -4.79 2.85
N ASP A 58 14.52 -4.64 3.04
CA ASP A 58 15.07 -3.85 4.14
C ASP A 58 14.85 -2.34 3.91
N ALA A 59 15.10 -1.52 4.94
CA ALA A 59 14.77 -0.09 4.92
C ALA A 59 15.54 0.71 3.85
N ASP A 60 16.76 0.30 3.51
CA ASP A 60 17.68 0.97 2.59
C ASP A 60 17.64 0.40 1.17
N GLN A 61 17.04 -0.78 0.97
CA GLN A 61 16.95 -1.40 -0.35
C GLN A 61 16.00 -0.59 -1.26
N PRO A 62 16.32 -0.31 -2.52
CA PRO A 62 15.37 0.32 -3.43
C PRO A 62 14.21 -0.64 -3.73
N ILE A 63 13.01 -0.10 -3.96
CA ILE A 63 11.89 -0.90 -4.47
C ILE A 63 12.15 -1.19 -5.96
N PRO A 64 12.34 -2.47 -6.36
CA PRO A 64 12.56 -2.83 -7.76
C PRO A 64 11.29 -2.57 -8.58
N SER A 65 11.36 -1.65 -9.53
CA SER A 65 10.20 -1.22 -10.34
C SER A 65 9.81 -2.24 -11.42
N ASP A 66 10.75 -3.08 -11.84
CA ASP A 66 10.57 -4.12 -12.86
C ASP A 66 9.65 -5.25 -12.41
N ILE A 67 9.53 -5.48 -11.10
CA ILE A 67 8.64 -6.51 -10.54
C ILE A 67 7.26 -5.98 -10.15
N VAL A 68 7.01 -4.67 -10.24
CA VAL A 68 5.74 -4.04 -9.86
C VAL A 68 4.95 -3.69 -11.13
N ALA A 69 3.86 -4.40 -11.37
CA ALA A 69 3.02 -4.17 -12.53
C ALA A 69 2.06 -2.98 -12.34
N ALA A 70 1.57 -2.75 -11.12
CA ALA A 70 0.67 -1.63 -10.85
C ALA A 70 0.66 -1.24 -9.37
N VAL A 71 0.50 0.06 -9.13
CA VAL A 71 0.13 0.61 -7.83
C VAL A 71 -1.09 1.49 -8.05
N LYS A 72 -2.18 1.22 -7.34
CA LYS A 72 -3.39 2.06 -7.30
C LYS A 72 -3.55 2.60 -5.90
N MET A 73 -3.54 3.92 -5.76
CA MET A 73 -3.71 4.59 -4.47
C MET A 73 -5.02 5.37 -4.47
N GLY A 74 -5.90 5.02 -3.54
CA GLY A 74 -7.05 5.80 -3.11
C GLY A 74 -6.77 6.48 -1.77
N THR A 75 -7.48 7.58 -1.51
CA THR A 75 -7.47 8.25 -0.21
C THR A 75 -8.90 8.38 0.29
N THR A 76 -9.12 8.08 1.56
CA THR A 76 -10.43 8.26 2.22
C THR A 76 -10.59 9.65 2.84
N VAL A 77 -9.56 10.51 2.82
CA VAL A 77 -9.58 11.82 3.50
C VAL A 77 -10.67 12.74 2.94
N ALA A 78 -11.02 12.60 1.66
CA ALA A 78 -12.04 13.44 1.02
C ALA A 78 -13.49 13.13 1.45
N THR A 79 -13.77 12.01 2.13
CA THR A 79 -15.15 11.62 2.49
C THR A 79 -15.58 12.15 3.86
N THR A 80 -14.64 12.36 4.79
CA THR A 80 -14.99 12.78 6.16
C THR A 80 -15.35 14.28 6.23
N ALA A 81 -14.82 15.12 5.33
CA ALA A 81 -15.13 16.55 5.31
C ALA A 81 -16.60 16.85 4.98
N LEU A 82 -17.32 15.94 4.30
CA LEU A 82 -18.76 16.09 4.02
C LEU A 82 -19.64 15.62 5.20
N ALA A 83 -19.11 14.79 6.10
CA ALA A 83 -19.83 14.23 7.25
C ALA A 83 -19.69 15.06 8.53
N VAL A 84 -18.64 15.89 8.64
CA VAL A 84 -18.54 16.86 9.75
C VAL A 84 -19.21 18.15 9.31
N ARG A 85 -20.54 18.18 9.48
CA ARG A 85 -21.34 19.41 9.51
C ARG A 85 -20.80 20.28 10.66
N LYS A 86 -19.74 21.05 10.40
CA LYS A 86 -19.42 22.22 11.22
C LYS A 86 -20.45 23.27 10.84
N GLY A 87 -21.49 23.36 11.67
CA GLY A 87 -22.26 24.60 11.80
C GLY A 87 -21.38 25.72 12.32
#